data_AF-A0A6P7H2G5-F1
#
_entry.id   AF-A0A6P7H2G5-F1
#
_cell.length_a   1.000
_cell.length_b   1.000
_cell.length_c   1.000
_cell.angle_alpha   90.00
_cell.angle_beta   90.00
_cell.angle_gamma   90.00
#
_symmetry.space_group_name_H-M   'P 1'
#
loop_
_entity.id
_entity.type
_entity.pdbx_description
1 polymer ?
#
loop_
_entity_poly.entity_id
_entity_poly.type
_entity_poly.pdbx_seq_one_letter_code
_entity_poly.pdbx_strand_id
1 'polypeptide(L)'
;MRRFKIPTLNFSAAEYNDLISIFEFKVTAPPLLKHISNEDVRDMIDSENYNNIEVLNCPCHTKSVERTLKLVTEASAALCGTESRDGFMRSRFQSRNIMPFCNTKSDYQS
;
A
#
# COMPACT_ATOMS: atom_id res chain seq x y z
N MET A 1 -9.45 11.60 0.58
CA MET A 1 -8.19 11.30 1.32
C MET A 1 -8.54 10.77 2.71
N ARG A 2 -8.12 9.55 3.06
CA ARG A 2 -8.31 8.99 4.41
C ARG A 2 -7.31 9.65 5.35
N ARG A 3 -7.76 10.41 6.35
CA ARG A 3 -6.86 10.97 7.37
C ARG A 3 -6.56 9.88 8.40
N PHE A 4 -5.28 9.57 8.57
CA PHE A 4 -4.85 8.68 9.64
C PHE A 4 -5.07 9.38 10.99
N LYS A 5 -5.77 8.71 11.91
CA LYS A 5 -5.90 9.13 13.30
C LYS A 5 -5.25 8.06 14.16
N ILE A 6 -4.39 8.48 15.08
CA ILE A 6 -3.77 7.57 16.04
C ILE A 6 -4.84 7.17 17.06
N PRO A 7 -5.10 5.87 17.25
CA PRO A 7 -6.06 5.42 18.25
C PRO A 7 -5.50 5.60 19.67
N THR A 8 -6.38 5.92 20.62
CA THR A 8 -6.04 5.88 22.04
C THR A 8 -5.92 4.41 22.48
N LEU A 9 -4.80 4.06 23.12
CA LEU A 9 -4.56 2.71 23.61
C LEU A 9 -5.03 2.57 25.06
N ASN A 10 -5.76 1.49 25.34
CA ASN A 10 -6.12 1.08 26.69
C ASN A 10 -5.00 0.18 27.27
N PHE A 11 -4.06 0.77 28.00
CA PHE A 11 -2.96 0.03 28.63
C PHE A 11 -3.40 -0.88 29.79
N SER A 12 -4.65 -0.76 30.24
CA SER A 12 -5.24 -1.63 31.26
C SER A 12 -6.04 -2.79 30.66
N ALA A 13 -6.04 -2.96 29.33
CA ALA A 13 -6.71 -4.05 28.65
C ALA A 13 -6.16 -5.42 29.08
N ALA A 14 -7.06 -6.34 29.41
CA ALA A 14 -6.71 -7.73 29.69
C ALA A 14 -6.60 -8.57 28.39
N GLU A 15 -7.39 -8.21 27.38
CA GLU A 15 -7.42 -8.88 26.07
C GLU A 15 -7.01 -7.94 24.94
N TYR A 16 -6.48 -8.51 23.87
CA TYR A 16 -6.02 -7.75 22.70
C TYR A 16 -7.16 -6.96 22.03
N ASN A 17 -8.38 -7.50 22.04
CA ASN A 17 -9.55 -6.84 21.45
C ASN A 17 -9.95 -5.56 22.20
N ASP A 18 -9.59 -5.45 23.50
CA ASP A 18 -9.90 -4.30 24.35
C ASP A 18 -8.82 -3.21 24.31
N LEU A 19 -7.71 -3.47 23.62
CA LEU A 19 -6.58 -2.56 23.53
C LEU A 19 -6.96 -1.26 22.81
N ILE A 20 -7.92 -1.33 21.88
CA ILE A 20 -8.41 -0.21 21.08
C ILE A 20 -9.93 -0.30 20.97
N SER A 21 -10.64 0.80 21.24
CA SER A 21 -12.08 0.91 20.98
C SER A 21 -12.40 0.96 19.48
N ILE A 22 -12.40 -0.19 18.79
CA ILE A 22 -12.61 -0.27 17.32
C ILE A 22 -13.92 0.45 16.89
N PHE A 23 -14.96 0.38 17.74
CA PHE A 23 -16.26 1.01 17.50
C PHE A 23 -16.24 2.55 17.47
N GLU A 24 -15.24 3.18 18.08
CA GLU A 24 -15.09 4.64 18.06
C GLU A 24 -14.51 5.14 16.72
N PHE A 25 -13.97 4.25 15.90
CA PHE A 25 -13.39 4.58 14.60
C PHE A 25 -14.38 4.40 13.47
N LYS A 26 -14.40 5.36 12.55
CA LYS A 26 -15.05 5.18 11.26
C LYS A 26 -14.26 4.13 10.46
N VAL A 27 -14.72 2.88 10.51
CA VAL A 27 -14.20 1.80 9.67
C VAL A 27 -14.62 2.08 8.23
N THR A 28 -13.65 2.08 7.33
CA THR A 28 -13.87 2.21 5.89
C THR A 28 -13.30 0.98 5.21
N ALA A 29 -13.98 0.47 4.19
CA ALA A 29 -13.48 -0.65 3.40
C ALA A 29 -12.03 -0.40 2.94
N PRO A 30 -11.13 -1.41 3.04
CA PRO A 30 -9.80 -1.31 2.49
C PRO A 30 -9.85 -0.93 1.00
N PRO A 31 -8.91 -0.12 0.49
CA PRO A 31 -8.91 0.26 -0.93
C PRO A 31 -8.95 -0.94 -1.89
N LEU A 32 -8.31 -2.05 -1.51
CA LEU A 32 -8.26 -3.29 -2.28
C LEU A 32 -9.59 -4.05 -2.33
N LEU A 33 -10.52 -3.74 -1.42
CA LEU A 33 -11.84 -4.37 -1.31
C LEU A 33 -12.96 -3.38 -1.65
N LYS A 34 -12.62 -2.22 -2.23
CA LYS A 34 -13.61 -1.16 -2.48
C LYS A 34 -14.69 -1.57 -3.50
N HIS A 35 -14.39 -2.53 -4.38
CA HIS A 35 -15.33 -3.05 -5.38
C HIS A 35 -16.26 -4.13 -4.84
N ILE A 36 -16.03 -4.61 -3.62
CA ILE A 36 -16.79 -5.69 -2.99
C ILE A 36 -17.86 -5.08 -2.08
N SER A 37 -19.11 -5.52 -2.22
CA SER A 37 -20.21 -5.06 -1.36
C SER A 37 -20.24 -5.81 -0.02
N ASN A 38 -20.94 -5.25 0.97
CA ASN A 38 -21.10 -5.96 2.26
C ASN A 38 -21.97 -7.21 2.11
N GLU A 39 -22.89 -7.20 1.14
CA GLU A 39 -23.76 -8.31 0.78
C GLU A 39 -22.92 -9.47 0.24
N ASP A 40 -22.03 -9.21 -0.72
CA ASP A 40 -21.12 -10.24 -1.25
C ASP A 40 -20.25 -10.86 -0.16
N VAL A 41 -19.78 -10.04 0.79
CA VAL A 41 -18.99 -10.52 1.94
C VAL A 41 -19.83 -11.40 2.86
N ARG A 42 -21.08 -11.05 3.12
CA ARG A 42 -22.00 -11.87 3.93
C ARG A 42 -22.30 -13.19 3.24
N ASP A 43 -22.65 -13.15 1.96
CA ASP A 43 -22.95 -14.35 1.17
C ASP A 43 -21.73 -15.29 1.11
N MET A 44 -20.51 -14.75 1.01
CA MET A 44 -19.28 -15.54 1.08
C MET A 44 -19.12 -16.24 2.44
N ILE A 45 -19.39 -15.54 3.55
CA ILE A 45 -19.30 -16.11 4.90
C ILE A 45 -20.36 -17.21 5.08
N ASP A 46 -21.60 -16.92 4.70
CA ASP A 46 -22.74 -17.82 4.87
C ASP A 46 -22.66 -19.06 3.98
N SER A 47 -22.09 -18.93 2.77
CA SER A 47 -21.88 -20.05 1.83
C SER A 47 -20.56 -20.80 2.03
N GLU A 48 -19.68 -20.32 2.92
CA GLU A 48 -18.28 -20.76 3.07
C GLU A 48 -17.49 -20.85 1.75
N ASN A 49 -17.92 -20.11 0.71
CA ASN A 49 -17.33 -20.15 -0.63
C ASN A 49 -16.55 -18.88 -0.95
N TYR A 50 -15.27 -18.91 -0.60
CA TYR A 50 -14.32 -17.81 -0.79
C TYR A 50 -13.89 -17.57 -2.24
N ASN A 51 -14.26 -18.45 -3.18
CA ASN A 51 -13.88 -18.31 -4.59
C ASN A 51 -14.73 -17.28 -5.34
N ASN A 52 -15.85 -16.86 -4.75
CA ASN A 52 -16.77 -15.90 -5.38
C ASN A 52 -16.29 -14.45 -5.27
N ILE A 53 -15.27 -14.18 -4.45
CA ILE A 53 -14.71 -12.83 -4.26
C ILE A 53 -13.30 -12.77 -4.84
N GLU A 54 -13.15 -11.97 -5.90
CA GLU A 54 -11.84 -11.68 -6.47
C GLU A 54 -11.18 -10.52 -5.70
N VAL A 55 -10.22 -10.85 -4.83
CA VAL A 55 -9.32 -9.86 -4.23
C VAL A 55 -8.19 -9.60 -5.21
N LEU A 56 -7.90 -8.32 -5.47
CA LEU A 56 -6.80 -7.94 -6.36
C LEU A 56 -5.48 -8.56 -5.88
N ASN A 57 -4.90 -9.43 -6.69
CA ASN A 57 -3.59 -10.01 -6.41
C ASN A 57 -2.50 -8.92 -6.54
N CYS A 58 -2.00 -8.45 -5.40
CA CYS A 58 -0.93 -7.47 -5.33
C CYS A 58 0.35 -8.16 -4.82
N PRO A 59 1.22 -8.67 -5.71
CA PRO A 59 2.41 -9.40 -5.28
C PRO A 59 3.40 -8.46 -4.57
N CYS A 60 3.53 -8.64 -3.26
CA CYS A 60 4.35 -7.79 -2.39
C CYS A 60 5.86 -7.89 -2.65
N HIS A 61 6.34 -9.02 -3.19
CA HIS A 61 7.77 -9.35 -3.30
C HIS A 61 8.29 -9.28 -4.74
N THR A 62 7.70 -8.44 -5.59
CA THR A 62 8.26 -8.21 -6.92
C THR A 62 9.45 -7.27 -6.85
N LYS A 63 10.43 -7.47 -7.75
CA LYS A 63 11.56 -6.54 -7.89
C LYS A 63 11.12 -5.09 -8.17
N SER A 64 9.96 -4.91 -8.79
CA SER A 64 9.39 -3.57 -9.02
C SER A 64 8.97 -2.90 -7.71
N VAL A 65 8.31 -3.65 -6.81
CA VAL A 65 7.94 -3.16 -5.47
C VAL A 65 9.19 -2.83 -4.66
N GLU A 66 10.20 -3.71 -4.62
CA GLU A 66 11.47 -3.45 -3.92
C GLU A 66 12.16 -2.17 -4.42
N ARG A 67 12.24 -1.98 -5.74
CA ARG A 67 12.83 -0.78 -6.35
C ARG A 67 12.04 0.48 -6.03
N THR A 68 10.72 0.38 -5.95
CA THR A 68 9.84 1.50 -5.59
C THR A 68 10.03 1.88 -4.12
N LEU A 69 10.04 0.91 -3.22
CA LEU A 69 10.30 1.14 -1.80
C LEU A 69 11.66 1.79 -1.58
N LYS A 70 12.71 1.30 -2.25
CA LYS A 70 14.03 1.94 -2.20
C LYS A 70 13.98 3.41 -2.60
N LEU A 71 13.27 3.75 -3.68
CA LEU A 71 13.13 5.13 -4.13
C LEU A 71 12.37 6.00 -3.12
N VAL A 72 11.29 5.48 -2.52
CA VAL A 72 10.52 6.19 -1.49
C VAL A 72 11.38 6.46 -0.25
N THR A 73 12.22 5.49 0.15
CA THR A 73 13.17 5.65 1.25
C THR A 73 14.24 6.69 0.94
N GLU A 74 14.84 6.64 -0.26
CA GLU A 74 15.81 7.65 -0.72
C GLU A 74 15.20 9.06 -0.70
N ALA A 75 13.98 9.22 -1.23
CA ALA A 75 13.28 10.51 -1.24
C ALA A 75 12.99 11.01 0.18
N SER A 76 12.54 10.12 1.08
CA SER A 76 12.20 10.49 2.46
C SER A 76 13.42 10.80 3.31
N ALA A 77 14.57 10.17 3.03
CA ALA A 77 15.84 10.48 3.69
C ALA A 77 16.43 11.82 3.20
N ALA A 78 16.25 12.16 1.92
CA ALA A 78 16.83 13.36 1.33
C ALA A 78 15.97 14.62 1.51
N LEU A 79 14.64 14.50 1.55
CA LEU A 79 13.73 15.64 1.45
C LEU A 79 12.65 15.62 2.52
N CYS A 80 12.36 16.80 3.08
CA CYS A 80 11.21 17.03 3.93
C CYS A 80 10.02 17.56 3.11
N GLY A 81 8.80 17.20 3.50
CA GLY A 81 7.57 17.66 2.85
C GLY A 81 7.08 16.72 1.73
N THR A 82 5.77 16.65 1.56
CA THR A 82 5.13 15.73 0.61
C THR A 82 5.42 16.11 -0.84
N GLU A 83 5.26 17.39 -1.19
CA GLU A 83 5.47 17.87 -2.57
C GLU A 83 6.91 17.68 -3.05
N SER A 84 7.90 17.97 -2.19
CA SER A 84 9.32 17.82 -2.55
C SER A 84 9.68 16.35 -2.79
N ARG A 85 9.24 15.44 -1.91
CA ARG A 85 9.46 13.99 -2.10
C ARG A 85 8.78 13.48 -3.36
N ASP A 86 7.54 13.91 -3.59
CA ASP A 86 6.77 13.50 -4.77
C ASP A 86 7.41 14.00 -6.07
N GLY A 87 7.87 15.26 -6.10
CA GLY A 87 8.65 15.81 -7.21
C GLY A 87 9.91 15.00 -7.49
N PHE A 88 10.69 14.67 -6.46
CA PHE A 88 11.88 13.83 -6.60
C PHE A 88 11.57 12.45 -7.18
N MET A 89 10.53 11.78 -6.68
CA MET A 89 10.11 10.48 -7.19
C MET A 89 9.68 10.58 -8.65
N ARG A 90 8.83 11.56 -9.01
CA ARG A 90 8.37 11.79 -10.39
C ARG A 90 9.54 12.05 -11.35
N SER A 91 10.47 12.93 -10.99
CA SER A 91 11.66 13.21 -11.80
C SER A 91 12.52 11.96 -12.01
N ARG A 92 12.70 11.12 -10.96
CA ARG A 92 13.43 9.85 -11.07
C ARG A 92 12.72 8.84 -11.98
N PHE A 93 11.39 8.76 -11.90
CA PHE A 93 10.61 7.90 -12.80
C PHE A 93 10.75 8.35 -14.27
N GLN A 94 10.65 9.66 -14.52
CA GLN A 94 10.86 10.21 -15.86
C GLN A 94 12.27 9.91 -16.38
N SER A 95 13.31 10.11 -15.56
CA SER A 95 14.69 9.80 -15.96
C SER A 95 14.88 8.32 -16.30
N ARG A 96 14.22 7.42 -15.55
CA ARG A 96 14.26 5.96 -15.79
C ARG A 96 13.51 5.56 -17.05
N ASN A 97 12.40 6.23 -17.37
CA ASN A 97 11.63 5.96 -18.60
C ASN A 97 12.38 6.39 -19.87
N ILE A 98 13.23 7.42 -19.78
CA ILE A 98 14.06 7.88 -20.90
C ILE A 98 15.29 6.97 -21.09
N MET A 99 15.72 6.26 -20.04
CA MET A 99 16.89 5.39 -20.11
C MET A 99 16.62 4.20 -21.05
N PRO A 100 17.51 3.94 -22.03
CA PRO A 100 17.36 2.80 -22.92
C PRO A 100 17.43 1.48 -22.14
N PHE A 101 16.58 0.53 -22.53
CA PHE A 101 16.56 -0.78 -21.91
C PHE A 101 17.79 -1.59 -22.35
N CYS A 102 18.65 -1.92 -21.38
CA CYS A 102 19.84 -2.75 -21.60
C CYS A 102 19.60 -4.14 -21.03
N ASN A 103 19.63 -5.17 -21.86
CA ASN A 103 19.52 -6.57 -21.42
C ASN A 103 20.86 -7.12 -20.96
N THR A 104 21.92 -6.68 -21.65
CA THR A 104 23.28 -7.11 -21.45
C THR A 104 24.19 -5.91 -21.21
N LYS A 105 25.35 -6.15 -20.60
CA LYS A 105 26.32 -5.09 -20.32
C LYS A 105 26.85 -4.42 -21.60
N SER A 106 26.88 -5.16 -22.72
CA SER A 106 27.28 -4.65 -24.04
C SER A 106 26.27 -3.69 -24.67
N ASP A 107 25.00 -3.71 -24.23
CA ASP A 107 23.98 -2.80 -24.74
C ASP A 107 24.15 -1.38 -24.19
N TYR A 108 24.96 -1.22 -23.14
CA TYR A 108 25.24 0.07 -22.54
C TYR A 108 26.28 0.83 -23.36
N GLN A 109 25.83 1.84 -24.10
CA GLN A 109 26.72 2.79 -24.79
C GLN A 109 27.10 3.90 -23.81
N SER A 110 28.38 3.94 -23.44
CA SER A 110 29.00 4.94 -22.55
C SER A 110 29.27 6.26 -23.24
#